data_AF-A0A924LE87-F1
#
_entry.id   AF-A0A924LE87-F1
#
_cell.length_a   1.000
_cell.length_b   1.000
_cell.length_c   1.000
_cell.angle_alpha   90.00
_cell.angle_beta   90.00
_cell.angle_gamma   90.00
#
_symmetry.space_group_name_H-M   'P 1'
#
loop_
_entity.id
_entity.type
_entity.pdbx_description
1 polymer ?
#
loop_
_entity_poly.entity_id
_entity_poly.type
_entity_poly.pdbx_seq_one_letter_code
_entity_poly.pdbx_strand_id
1 'polypeptide(L)'
;MDETKGGGGSFEDRLETARKKQGLDAVGGPKKSGPMDKSLGIGLRVGVELVSALVVAVAIGWWLDGWLHTRPFLLILFVLLGGAAGIANIWRLVKPKG
;
A
#
# COMPACT_ATOMS: atom_id res chain seq x y z
N MET A 1 27.26 42.59 -24.32
CA MET A 1 25.85 42.16 -24.45
C MET A 1 25.56 41.30 -23.24
N ASP A 2 25.00 41.89 -22.19
CA ASP A 2 24.62 41.20 -20.95
C ASP A 2 23.10 41.08 -20.91
N GLU A 3 22.61 39.92 -21.31
CA GLU A 3 21.20 39.55 -21.32
C GLU A 3 20.74 39.11 -19.92
N THR A 4 19.72 39.79 -19.42
CA THR A 4 18.59 39.23 -18.64
C THR A 4 18.93 38.33 -17.44
N LYS A 5 19.19 38.90 -16.26
CA LYS A 5 19.06 38.19 -14.96
C LYS A 5 18.48 39.10 -13.86
N GLY A 6 17.35 39.74 -14.14
CA GLY A 6 16.78 40.80 -13.30
C GLY A 6 15.65 40.41 -12.34
N GLY A 7 15.29 39.13 -12.17
CA GLY A 7 14.09 38.82 -11.39
C GLY A 7 13.90 37.41 -10.85
N GLY A 8 14.86 36.49 -10.96
CA GLY A 8 14.68 35.11 -10.47
C GLY A 8 14.64 35.02 -8.94
N GLY A 9 15.65 35.59 -8.28
CA GLY A 9 15.92 35.34 -6.86
C GLY A 9 14.74 35.64 -5.93
N SER A 10 14.10 36.80 -6.05
CA SER A 10 13.01 37.18 -5.13
C SER A 10 11.76 36.30 -5.27
N PHE A 11 11.44 35.81 -6.47
CA PHE A 11 10.28 34.93 -6.65
C PHE A 11 10.57 33.53 -6.15
N GLU A 12 11.78 33.02 -6.41
CA GLU A 12 12.26 31.74 -5.90
C GLU A 12 12.32 31.74 -4.36
N ASP A 13 12.83 32.82 -3.75
CA ASP A 13 12.86 33.02 -2.30
C ASP A 13 11.46 33.02 -1.67
N ARG A 14 10.49 33.66 -2.35
CA ARG A 14 9.10 33.73 -1.89
C ARG A 14 8.38 32.39 -2.05
N LEU A 15 8.66 31.66 -3.13
CA LEU A 15 8.14 30.31 -3.36
C LEU A 15 8.70 29.33 -2.32
N GLU A 16 10.00 29.38 -2.03
CA GLU A 16 10.63 28.56 -1.00
C GLU A 16 10.05 28.86 0.39
N THR A 17 9.92 30.15 0.73
CA THR A 17 9.35 30.57 2.02
C THR A 17 7.90 30.10 2.18
N ALA A 18 7.09 30.17 1.12
CA ALA A 18 5.71 29.69 1.14
C ALA A 18 5.64 28.16 1.27
N ARG A 19 6.51 27.44 0.55
CA ARG A 19 6.61 25.98 0.57
C ARG A 19 7.01 25.45 1.95
N LYS A 20 7.98 26.11 2.58
CA LYS A 20 8.47 25.79 3.94
C LYS A 20 7.42 26.05 5.01
N LYS A 21 6.66 27.16 4.91
CA LYS A 21 5.56 27.47 5.84
C LYS A 21 4.38 26.51 5.72
N GLN A 22 4.11 26.00 4.53
CA GLN A 22 3.03 25.02 4.29
C GLN A 22 3.48 23.57 4.50
N GLY A 23 4.73 23.32 4.88
CA GLY A 23 5.27 21.97 5.08
C GLY A 23 5.23 21.11 3.81
N LEU A 24 5.16 21.73 2.63
CA LEU A 24 5.04 21.02 1.35
C LEU A 24 6.30 20.20 1.02
N ASP A 25 7.45 20.57 1.57
CA ASP A 25 8.67 19.75 1.54
C ASP A 25 8.53 18.43 2.31
N ALA A 26 7.64 18.38 3.32
CA ALA A 26 7.29 17.15 4.05
C ALA A 26 6.14 16.37 3.38
N VAL A 27 5.38 17.00 2.47
CA VAL A 27 4.31 16.38 1.69
C VAL A 27 4.84 15.77 0.38
N GLY A 28 5.96 16.28 -0.16
CA GLY A 28 6.54 15.82 -1.44
C GLY A 28 7.94 15.20 -1.38
N GLY A 29 8.68 15.34 -0.27
CA GLY A 29 9.94 14.61 -0.09
C GLY A 29 9.69 13.18 0.38
N PRO A 30 10.52 12.18 0.03
CA PRO A 30 10.42 10.87 0.66
C PRO A 30 10.53 11.10 2.17
N LYS A 31 9.41 10.97 2.89
CA LYS A 31 9.42 10.99 4.35
C LYS A 31 10.52 10.03 4.73
N LYS A 32 11.55 10.53 5.42
CA LYS A 32 12.61 9.70 6.01
C LYS A 32 11.93 8.88 7.10
N SER A 33 11.24 7.86 6.63
CA SER A 33 10.49 6.92 7.42
C SER A 33 11.53 6.25 8.29
N GLY A 34 11.43 6.47 9.59
CA GLY A 34 12.28 5.79 10.57
C GLY A 34 12.19 4.28 10.38
N PRO A 35 13.12 3.50 10.93
CA PRO A 35 13.04 2.03 10.92
C PRO A 35 11.68 1.50 11.42
N MET A 36 11.05 2.21 12.36
CA MET A 36 9.73 1.88 12.90
C MET A 36 8.59 2.07 11.87
N ASP A 37 8.65 3.16 11.10
CA ASP A 37 7.66 3.52 10.08
C ASP A 37 7.67 2.53 8.90
N LYS A 38 8.86 2.03 8.55
CA LYS A 38 9.04 0.98 7.52
C LYS A 38 8.46 -0.35 7.97
N SER A 39 8.72 -0.77 9.21
CA SER A 39 8.15 -2.00 9.78
C SER A 39 6.63 -1.93 9.87
N LEU A 40 6.07 -0.77 10.24
CA LEU A 40 4.62 -0.57 10.26
C LEU A 40 4.02 -0.63 8.85
N GLY A 41 4.66 -0.02 7.85
CA GLY A 41 4.21 -0.09 6.46
C GLY A 41 4.19 -1.51 5.90
N ILE A 42 5.19 -2.33 6.24
CA ILE A 42 5.23 -3.74 5.86
C ILE A 42 4.11 -4.53 6.54
N GLY A 43 3.92 -4.33 7.85
CA GLY A 43 2.86 -5.00 8.61
C GLY A 43 1.45 -4.66 8.10
N LEU A 44 1.19 -3.38 7.80
CA LEU A 44 -0.08 -2.94 7.21
C LEU A 44 -0.31 -3.55 5.84
N ARG A 45 0.70 -3.57 4.96
CA ARG A 45 0.59 -4.20 3.64
C ARG A 45 0.23 -5.68 3.76
N VAL A 46 0.95 -6.41 4.63
CA VAL A 46 0.68 -7.83 4.89
C VAL A 46 -0.74 -8.03 5.41
N GLY A 47 -1.18 -7.19 6.36
CA GLY A 47 -2.55 -7.24 6.88
C GLY A 47 -3.60 -7.02 5.78
N VAL A 48 -3.41 -6.02 4.92
CA VAL A 48 -4.32 -5.73 3.80
C VAL A 48 -4.32 -6.87 2.78
N GLU A 49 -3.16 -7.46 2.46
CA GLU A 49 -3.07 -8.62 1.56
C GLU A 49 -3.86 -9.82 2.11
N LEU A 50 -3.76 -10.11 3.41
CA LEU A 50 -4.52 -11.19 4.05
C LEU A 50 -6.03 -10.93 4.08
N VAL A 51 -6.43 -9.73 4.51
CA VAL A 51 -7.85 -9.36 4.61
C VAL A 51 -8.49 -9.34 3.23
N SER A 52 -7.82 -8.78 2.22
CA SER A 52 -8.34 -8.75 0.84
C SER A 52 -8.49 -10.15 0.26
N ALA A 53 -7.50 -11.04 0.44
CA ALA A 53 -7.59 -12.43 -0.01
C ALA A 53 -8.77 -13.17 0.66
N LEU A 54 -8.97 -12.96 1.97
CA LEU A 54 -10.07 -13.56 2.71
C LEU A 54 -11.43 -13.04 2.23
N VAL A 55 -11.59 -11.73 2.04
CA VAL A 55 -12.84 -11.13 1.55
C VAL A 55 -13.20 -11.69 0.18
N VAL A 56 -12.22 -11.79 -0.74
CA VAL A 56 -12.44 -12.36 -2.08
C VAL A 56 -12.84 -13.83 -1.99
N ALA A 57 -12.16 -14.63 -1.18
CA ALA A 57 -12.48 -16.04 -0.98
C ALA A 57 -13.90 -16.25 -0.42
N VAL A 58 -14.28 -15.48 0.59
CA VAL A 58 -15.63 -15.54 1.17
C VAL A 58 -16.69 -15.12 0.15
N ALA A 59 -16.44 -14.04 -0.61
CA ALA A 59 -17.38 -13.56 -1.62
C ALA A 59 -17.62 -14.61 -2.72
N ILE A 60 -16.55 -15.22 -3.24
CA ILE A 60 -16.64 -16.28 -4.25
C ILE A 60 -17.33 -17.52 -3.68
N GLY A 61 -16.91 -17.98 -2.50
CA GLY A 61 -17.45 -19.17 -1.86
C GLY A 61 -18.94 -19.03 -1.54
N TRP A 62 -19.36 -17.88 -1.00
CA TRP A 62 -20.77 -17.60 -0.72
C TRP A 62 -21.61 -17.52 -1.98
N TRP A 63 -21.09 -16.87 -3.04
CA TRP A 63 -21.80 -16.78 -4.32
C TRP A 63 -21.98 -18.15 -4.97
N LEU A 64 -20.95 -19.00 -4.94
CA LEU A 64 -21.01 -20.36 -5.48
C LEU A 64 -21.93 -21.26 -4.66
N ASP A 65 -21.90 -21.17 -3.33
CA ASP A 65 -22.82 -21.94 -2.48
C ASP A 65 -24.28 -21.57 -2.76
N GLY A 66 -24.55 -20.28 -2.99
CA GLY A 66 -25.88 -19.80 -3.38
C GLY A 66 -26.31 -20.23 -4.80
N TRP A 67 -25.37 -20.36 -5.74
CA TRP A 67 -25.67 -20.77 -7.11
C TRP A 67 -25.86 -22.28 -7.26
N LEU A 68 -25.04 -23.07 -6.57
CA LEU A 68 -25.06 -24.54 -6.66
C LEU A 68 -25.98 -25.19 -5.62
N HIS A 69 -26.64 -24.37 -4.77
CA HIS A 69 -27.43 -24.82 -3.62
C HIS A 69 -26.65 -25.80 -2.72
N THR A 70 -25.32 -25.67 -2.70
CA THR A 70 -24.47 -26.49 -1.86
C THR A 70 -24.61 -25.99 -0.41
N ARG A 71 -24.60 -26.93 0.53
CA ARG A 71 -24.28 -26.61 1.94
C ARG A 71 -22.92 -25.88 1.97
N PRO A 72 -22.55 -25.13 3.04
CA PRO A 72 -21.43 -24.15 3.05
C PRO A 72 -20.00 -24.73 2.89
N PHE A 73 -19.86 -25.85 2.18
CA PHE A 73 -18.63 -26.54 1.83
C PHE A 73 -17.76 -25.71 0.88
N LEU A 74 -18.32 -25.04 -0.13
CA LEU A 74 -17.49 -24.25 -1.06
C LEU A 74 -16.94 -23.02 -0.35
N LEU A 75 -17.74 -22.35 0.48
CA LEU A 75 -17.25 -21.27 1.33
C LEU A 75 -16.07 -21.74 2.21
N ILE A 76 -16.20 -22.86 2.91
CA ILE A 76 -15.10 -23.39 3.74
C ILE A 76 -13.86 -23.68 2.89
N LEU A 77 -14.02 -24.36 1.75
CA LEU A 77 -12.92 -24.68 0.85
C LEU A 77 -12.23 -23.42 0.32
N PHE A 78 -12.98 -22.44 -0.16
CA PHE A 78 -12.44 -21.19 -0.69
C PHE A 78 -11.75 -20.36 0.39
N VAL A 79 -12.28 -20.30 1.61
CA VAL A 79 -11.62 -19.63 2.73
C VAL A 79 -10.26 -20.27 3.04
N LEU A 80 -10.19 -21.60 3.07
CA LEU A 80 -8.92 -22.31 3.28
C LEU A 80 -7.93 -22.04 2.14
N LEU A 81 -8.38 -22.08 0.89
CA LEU A 81 -7.55 -21.79 -0.28
C LEU A 81 -7.09 -20.32 -0.30
N GLY A 82 -7.96 -19.36 -0.01
CA GLY A 82 -7.64 -17.95 0.08
C GLY A 82 -6.65 -17.65 1.19
N GLY A 83 -6.83 -18.26 2.36
CA GLY A 83 -5.88 -18.18 3.47
C GLY A 83 -4.51 -18.77 3.11
N ALA A 84 -4.47 -19.96 2.51
CA ALA A 84 -3.24 -20.59 2.06
C ALA A 84 -2.52 -19.75 0.99
N ALA A 85 -3.26 -19.20 0.02
CA ALA A 85 -2.71 -18.31 -1.00
C ALA A 85 -2.15 -17.01 -0.41
N GLY A 86 -2.86 -16.41 0.56
CA GLY A 86 -2.41 -15.22 1.27
C GLY A 86 -1.10 -15.46 2.03
N ILE A 87 -1.01 -16.57 2.78
CA ILE A 87 0.20 -16.97 3.49
C ILE A 87 1.34 -17.23 2.48
N ALA A 88 1.08 -17.94 1.39
CA ALA A 88 2.07 -18.20 0.35
C ALA A 88 2.61 -16.90 -0.30
N ASN A 89 1.76 -15.89 -0.50
CA ASN A 89 2.19 -14.58 -1.01
C ASN A 89 3.15 -13.87 -0.05
N ILE A 90 2.87 -13.91 1.24
CA ILE A 90 3.74 -13.34 2.28
C ILE A 90 5.07 -14.05 2.32
N TRP A 91 5.08 -15.38 2.31
CA TRP A 91 6.32 -16.16 2.31
C TRP A 91 7.20 -15.80 1.12
N ARG A 92 6.60 -15.57 -0.05
CA ARG A 92 7.32 -15.11 -1.24
C ARG A 92 7.87 -13.69 -1.11
N LEU A 93 7.20 -12.82 -0.35
CA LEU A 93 7.64 -11.46 -0.06
C LEU A 93 8.81 -11.43 0.95
N VAL A 94 8.77 -12.33 1.94
CA VAL A 94 9.73 -12.34 3.07
C VAL A 94 10.95 -13.20 2.78
N LYS A 95 10.86 -14.19 1.86
CA LYS A 95 11.98 -15.09 1.55
C LYS A 95 13.16 -14.30 0.95
N PRO A 96 14.33 -14.24 1.63
CA PRO A 96 15.51 -13.63 1.06
C PRO A 96 15.93 -14.45 -0.17
N LYS A 97 16.19 -13.77 -1.29
CA LYS A 97 16.92 -14.38 -2.40
C LYS A 97 18.37 -14.49 -1.94
N GLY A 98 18.76 -15.69 -1.50
CA GLY A 98 20.16 -16.06 -1.30
C GLY A 98 20.90 -16.17 -2.61
#